data_AF-A0A0N0BJP1-F1
#
_entry.id   AF-A0A0N0BJP1-F1
#
_cell.length_a   1.000
_cell.length_b   1.000
_cell.length_c   1.000
_cell.angle_alpha   90.00
_cell.angle_beta   90.00
_cell.angle_gamma   90.00
#
_symmetry.space_group_name_H-M   'P 1'
#
loop_
_entity.id
_entity.type
_entity.pdbx_description
1 polymer ?
#
loop_
_entity_poly.entity_id
_entity_poly.type
_entity_poly.pdbx_seq_one_letter_code
_entity_poly.pdbx_strand_id
1 'polypeptide(L)'
;MNQQAKSCYLKSNDKALKTVYLPHKKSIIVGRSPETNITDTLCSRHQVQLYADYEEYKVFIQQIGLRSCGFNGFKTSKDVKFIASHDDCLEMLYGKHAYQIEFNPPPVKTFLSKKRNRHSEMPIENDNEQDMWESKQSGALLICTTQGVESRSKIAAYDMDGTLIKTKSGLVFPKDCDDWQLIYPDVAKKLRKLHNHGYKIVVFTNQKSIGSGKVNPKSFKNKARNIIQKIGVPMQIFIATGSDIYRKPAIGMWQQLEKKNDPISIDKDSSFYVGDAAGRPKDWAPGRKKDHSSVDRLLALNLGLKFYTPEEYFLGHKQAQFKLPTFNPKNLSNGEICSGSNITSSNQEIILMVGCPGSGKSHFARNYLNHYECVNRDTLGSWQKCITAMERHLSEKSSVVVDNTNPDCASRQRYIEVAKKYKIPVRCFVMSTSTDHAKHNNKFRELTDPRHVKINDLVIDSYVKNYQAPSLDEGFTEIVNINFIPKFQKEEDRDLYEMYLLEK
;
A
#
# COMPACT_ATOMS: atom_id res chain seq x y z
N MET A 1 -23.24 37.44 -15.40
CA MET A 1 -23.25 37.65 -13.94
C MET A 1 -22.27 36.66 -13.34
N ASN A 2 -21.27 37.12 -12.57
CA ASN A 2 -20.35 36.21 -11.87
C ASN A 2 -21.17 35.36 -10.90
N GLN A 3 -21.18 34.04 -11.12
CA GLN A 3 -21.86 33.13 -10.21
C GLN A 3 -21.02 33.04 -8.93
N GLN A 4 -21.44 33.74 -7.89
CA GLN A 4 -20.83 33.68 -6.55
C GLN A 4 -21.31 32.44 -5.81
N ALA A 5 -20.47 31.87 -4.95
CA ALA A 5 -20.92 30.81 -4.05
C ALA A 5 -21.98 31.35 -3.08
N LYS A 6 -23.00 30.54 -2.79
CA LYS A 6 -24.04 30.85 -1.80
C LYS A 6 -23.75 30.21 -0.44
N SER A 7 -22.95 29.16 -0.41
CA SER A 7 -22.55 28.47 0.82
C SER A 7 -21.23 27.73 0.64
N CYS A 8 -20.55 27.46 1.75
CA CYS A 8 -19.33 26.65 1.80
C CYS A 8 -19.41 25.67 2.98
N TYR A 9 -18.91 24.44 2.80
CA TYR A 9 -18.93 23.39 3.82
C TYR A 9 -17.62 22.62 3.86
N LEU A 10 -17.26 22.12 5.03
CA LEU A 10 -16.33 21.00 5.22
C LEU A 10 -17.16 19.73 5.27
N LYS A 11 -17.05 18.86 4.25
CA LYS A 11 -17.75 17.57 4.19
C LYS A 11 -16.79 16.41 4.32
N SER A 12 -17.17 15.39 5.07
CA SER A 12 -16.38 14.17 5.22
C SER A 12 -17.07 13.01 4.51
N ASN A 13 -16.27 12.13 3.89
CA ASN A 13 -16.76 10.83 3.39
C ASN A 13 -16.90 9.79 4.51
N ASP A 14 -16.27 10.03 5.66
CA ASP A 14 -16.50 9.27 6.88
C ASP A 14 -17.84 9.70 7.50
N LYS A 15 -18.82 8.79 7.47
CA LYS A 15 -20.18 8.99 8.02
C LYS A 15 -20.19 9.24 9.52
N ALA A 16 -19.12 8.91 10.23
CA ALA A 16 -18.99 9.23 11.64
C ALA A 16 -18.76 10.73 11.88
N LEU A 17 -18.27 11.48 10.89
CA LEU A 17 -17.99 12.92 11.04
C LEU A 17 -19.14 13.76 10.52
N LYS A 18 -19.40 14.88 11.20
CA LYS A 18 -20.47 15.82 10.81
C LYS A 18 -19.95 16.90 9.87
N THR A 19 -20.78 17.29 8.91
CA THR A 19 -20.54 18.43 8.01
C THR A 19 -20.47 19.74 8.79
N VAL A 20 -19.46 20.56 8.51
CA VAL A 20 -19.27 21.87 9.14
C VAL A 20 -19.58 22.98 8.15
N TYR A 21 -20.46 23.90 8.50
CA TYR A 21 -20.79 25.08 7.68
C TYR A 21 -19.73 26.19 7.86
N LEU A 22 -19.26 26.76 6.74
CA LEU A 22 -18.27 27.84 6.72
C LEU A 22 -18.90 29.16 6.28
N PRO A 23 -19.21 30.09 7.20
CA PRO A 23 -19.85 31.36 6.84
C PRO A 23 -18.91 32.29 6.04
N HIS A 24 -19.50 33.09 5.16
CA HIS A 24 -18.76 34.05 4.33
C HIS A 24 -18.04 35.10 5.17
N LYS A 25 -16.72 35.25 4.97
CA LYS A 25 -15.81 36.22 5.62
C LYS A 25 -15.91 36.25 7.15
N LYS A 26 -16.40 35.16 7.77
CA LYS A 26 -16.51 35.03 9.22
C LYS A 26 -15.67 33.86 9.72
N SER A 27 -14.72 34.18 10.59
CA SER A 27 -13.83 33.18 11.19
C SER A 27 -14.57 32.28 12.16
N ILE A 28 -14.32 30.98 12.02
CA ILE A 28 -14.74 29.94 12.96
C ILE A 28 -13.52 29.14 13.41
N ILE A 29 -13.63 28.48 14.56
CA ILE A 29 -12.62 27.54 15.05
C ILE A 29 -13.23 26.15 15.03
N VAL A 30 -12.49 25.20 14.47
CA VAL A 30 -12.91 23.82 14.29
C VAL A 30 -11.87 22.88 14.91
N GLY A 31 -12.34 21.79 15.49
CA GLY A 31 -11.51 20.80 16.17
C GLY A 31 -12.36 19.69 16.78
N ARG A 32 -11.87 19.08 17.86
CA ARG A 32 -12.60 18.07 18.63
C ARG A 32 -13.84 18.67 19.29
N SER A 33 -15.04 18.36 18.79
CA SER A 33 -16.28 18.88 19.35
C SER A 33 -17.52 18.06 18.94
N PRO A 34 -18.69 18.24 19.62
CA PRO A 34 -19.95 17.62 19.21
C PRO A 34 -20.41 18.01 17.79
N GLU A 35 -20.00 19.17 17.30
CA GLU A 35 -20.33 19.71 15.98
C GLU A 35 -19.55 19.02 14.85
N THR A 36 -18.33 18.54 15.13
CA THR A 36 -17.53 17.73 14.19
C THR A 36 -17.73 16.22 14.39
N ASN A 37 -18.20 15.83 15.58
CA ASN A 37 -18.24 14.46 16.09
C ASN A 37 -16.85 13.80 16.23
N ILE A 38 -15.79 14.61 16.26
CA ILE A 38 -14.44 14.13 16.56
C ILE A 38 -14.32 13.95 18.07
N THR A 39 -14.01 12.72 18.50
CA THR A 39 -13.76 12.36 19.91
C THR A 39 -12.28 12.12 20.21
N ASP A 40 -11.42 12.05 19.19
CA ASP A 40 -9.98 11.81 19.31
C ASP A 40 -9.30 12.88 20.18
N THR A 41 -8.78 12.48 21.33
CA THR A 41 -8.19 13.38 22.33
C THR A 41 -6.88 14.03 21.87
N LEU A 42 -6.25 13.51 20.82
CA LEU A 42 -5.09 14.15 20.19
C LEU A 42 -5.48 15.38 19.37
N CYS A 43 -6.76 15.50 18.97
CA CYS A 43 -7.28 16.65 18.25
C CYS A 43 -7.66 17.74 19.26
N SER A 44 -7.07 18.93 19.10
CA SER A 44 -7.43 20.08 19.95
C SER A 44 -8.89 20.46 19.74
N ARG A 45 -9.54 21.02 20.76
CA ARG A 45 -10.84 21.70 20.58
C ARG A 45 -10.70 22.92 19.66
N HIS A 46 -9.51 23.52 19.67
CA HIS A 46 -9.10 24.64 18.81
C HIS A 46 -7.97 24.15 17.92
N GLN A 47 -8.31 23.41 16.86
CA GLN A 47 -7.32 22.76 16.00
C GLN A 47 -6.97 23.64 14.80
N VAL A 48 -7.98 24.18 14.14
CA VAL A 48 -7.85 25.09 13.00
C VAL A 48 -8.78 26.29 13.17
N GLN A 49 -8.31 27.46 12.77
CA GLN A 49 -9.14 28.64 12.58
C GLN A 49 -9.29 28.87 11.07
N LEU A 50 -10.52 29.06 10.59
CA LEU A 50 -10.76 29.19 9.16
C LEU A 50 -11.98 30.06 8.84
N TYR A 51 -12.01 30.64 7.64
CA TYR A 51 -13.16 31.33 7.07
C TYR A 51 -13.22 31.14 5.56
N ALA A 52 -14.42 31.19 5.00
CA ALA A 52 -14.64 31.06 3.56
C ALA A 52 -14.88 32.42 2.90
N ASP A 53 -14.27 32.65 1.74
CA ASP A 53 -14.55 33.76 0.84
C ASP A 53 -15.31 33.22 -0.38
N TYR A 54 -16.58 33.62 -0.51
CA TYR A 54 -17.51 33.14 -1.53
C TYR A 54 -17.34 33.88 -2.85
N GLU A 55 -16.75 35.08 -2.83
CA GLU A 55 -16.40 35.86 -4.02
C GLU A 55 -15.22 35.21 -4.72
N GLU A 56 -14.23 34.78 -3.93
CA GLU A 56 -12.96 34.24 -4.41
C GLU A 56 -12.91 32.71 -4.49
N TYR A 57 -13.93 32.00 -3.99
CA TYR A 57 -13.95 30.54 -3.86
C TYR A 57 -12.74 29.99 -3.07
N LYS A 58 -12.34 30.69 -2.01
CA LYS A 58 -11.18 30.38 -1.18
C LYS A 58 -11.55 30.18 0.27
N VAL A 59 -10.93 29.24 0.96
CA VAL A 59 -10.99 29.08 2.41
C VAL A 59 -9.62 29.39 2.97
N PHE A 60 -9.55 30.35 3.87
CA PHE A 60 -8.32 30.70 4.56
C PHE A 60 -8.24 29.90 5.85
N ILE A 61 -7.14 29.21 6.07
CA ILE A 61 -6.98 28.26 7.16
C ILE A 61 -5.68 28.57 7.91
N GLN A 62 -5.75 28.60 9.23
CA GLN A 62 -4.61 28.67 10.12
C GLN A 62 -4.65 27.47 11.08
N GLN A 63 -3.57 26.69 11.12
CA GLN A 63 -3.43 25.69 12.18
C GLN A 63 -3.07 26.39 13.49
N ILE A 64 -3.91 26.25 14.51
CA ILE A 64 -3.67 26.79 15.86
C ILE A 64 -3.43 25.68 16.90
N GLY A 65 -3.85 24.44 16.60
CA GLY A 65 -3.61 23.27 17.42
C GLY A 65 -2.16 22.79 17.40
N LEU A 66 -1.71 22.21 18.52
CA LEU A 66 -0.33 21.73 18.69
C LEU A 66 0.01 20.55 17.78
N ARG A 67 -0.92 19.61 17.58
CA ARG A 67 -0.72 18.44 16.72
C ARG A 67 -0.93 18.85 15.26
N SER A 68 -0.07 18.37 14.37
CA SER A 68 -0.14 18.65 12.93
C SER A 68 -1.50 18.30 12.33
N CYS A 69 -2.05 19.20 11.52
CA CYS A 69 -3.10 18.89 10.56
C CYS A 69 -2.49 18.21 9.32
N GLY A 70 -3.36 17.75 8.43
CA GLY A 70 -3.01 17.44 7.06
C GLY A 70 -3.71 18.40 6.10
N PHE A 71 -3.03 18.81 5.04
CA PHE A 71 -3.63 19.59 3.97
C PHE A 71 -3.19 18.99 2.63
N ASN A 72 -4.15 18.55 1.82
CA ASN A 72 -3.90 17.84 0.55
C ASN A 72 -2.81 16.74 0.69
N GLY A 73 -2.90 15.98 1.79
CA GLY A 73 -2.03 14.83 2.06
C GLY A 73 -0.66 15.18 2.66
N PHE A 74 -0.38 16.47 2.84
CA PHE A 74 0.87 16.95 3.43
C PHE A 74 0.69 17.37 4.88
N LYS A 75 1.72 17.14 5.69
CA LYS A 75 1.70 17.43 7.13
C LYS A 75 2.01 18.90 7.37
N THR A 76 1.14 19.59 8.11
CA THR A 76 1.34 21.00 8.47
C THR A 76 2.02 21.14 9.84
N SER A 77 2.55 22.33 10.12
CA SER A 77 3.07 22.70 11.45
C SER A 77 2.17 23.75 12.11
N LYS A 78 2.33 23.91 13.42
CA LYS A 78 1.60 24.93 14.19
C LYS A 78 1.84 26.33 13.61
N ASP A 79 0.82 27.17 13.65
CA ASP A 79 0.79 28.57 13.21
C ASP A 79 0.94 28.79 11.70
N VAL A 80 1.00 27.71 10.91
CA VAL A 80 0.99 27.81 9.44
C VAL A 80 -0.37 28.29 8.95
N LYS A 81 -0.34 29.25 8.02
CA LYS A 81 -1.49 29.75 7.26
C LYS A 81 -1.43 29.25 5.84
N PHE A 82 -2.56 28.79 5.30
CA PHE A 82 -2.69 28.34 3.93
C PHE A 82 -4.08 28.65 3.39
N ILE A 83 -4.18 28.68 2.06
CA ILE A 83 -5.42 28.95 1.33
C ILE A 83 -5.82 27.67 0.62
N ALA A 84 -7.07 27.28 0.80
CA ALA A 84 -7.66 26.12 0.19
C ALA A 84 -8.76 26.54 -0.80
N SER A 85 -8.99 25.72 -1.80
CA SER A 85 -9.97 25.92 -2.87
C SER A 85 -11.09 24.87 -2.78
N HIS A 86 -12.10 24.99 -3.63
CA HIS A 86 -13.08 23.92 -3.84
C HIS A 86 -12.38 22.59 -4.14
N ASP A 87 -12.85 21.49 -3.54
CA ASP A 87 -12.31 20.13 -3.57
C ASP A 87 -10.99 19.88 -2.82
N ASP A 88 -10.36 20.88 -2.21
CA ASP A 88 -9.19 20.63 -1.37
C ASP A 88 -9.55 19.89 -0.08
N CYS A 89 -8.60 19.10 0.42
CA CYS A 89 -8.77 18.22 1.58
C CYS A 89 -8.01 18.75 2.81
N LEU A 90 -8.73 18.91 3.92
CA LEU A 90 -8.21 19.27 5.24
C LEU A 90 -8.41 18.10 6.22
N GLU A 91 -7.32 17.59 6.77
CA GLU A 91 -7.34 16.59 7.85
C GLU A 91 -7.13 17.30 9.19
N MET A 92 -8.09 17.22 10.13
CA MET A 92 -7.96 17.89 11.44
C MET A 92 -6.75 17.39 12.23
N LEU A 93 -6.36 16.12 12.02
CA LEU A 93 -5.09 15.57 12.45
C LEU A 93 -4.43 14.89 11.26
N TYR A 94 -3.12 15.04 11.08
CA TYR A 94 -2.42 14.41 9.97
C TYR A 94 -2.70 12.90 9.90
N GLY A 95 -3.31 12.48 8.78
CA GLY A 95 -3.74 11.12 8.50
C GLY A 95 -5.11 10.71 9.10
N LYS A 96 -5.88 11.62 9.69
CA LYS A 96 -7.20 11.34 10.31
C LYS A 96 -8.18 12.51 10.14
N HIS A 97 -9.47 12.23 10.26
CA HIS A 97 -10.54 13.24 10.30
C HIS A 97 -10.53 14.18 9.09
N ALA A 98 -10.62 13.58 7.89
CA ALA A 98 -10.52 14.29 6.62
C ALA A 98 -11.83 14.96 6.22
N TYR A 99 -11.72 16.20 5.74
CA TYR A 99 -12.81 17.02 5.22
C TYR A 99 -12.44 17.58 3.84
N GLN A 100 -13.33 17.43 2.87
CA GLN A 100 -13.30 18.10 1.59
C GLN A 100 -14.04 19.45 1.67
N ILE A 101 -13.48 20.48 1.04
CA ILE A 101 -14.08 21.81 0.97
C ILE A 101 -15.05 21.88 -0.21
N GLU A 102 -16.31 22.23 0.06
CA GLU A 102 -17.35 22.31 -0.96
C GLU A 102 -18.02 23.67 -0.95
N PHE A 103 -17.84 24.42 -2.04
CA PHE A 103 -18.59 25.64 -2.36
C PHE A 103 -19.83 25.31 -3.20
N ASN A 104 -20.96 25.95 -2.91
CA ASN A 104 -22.24 25.72 -3.58
C ASN A 104 -22.89 27.04 -4.02
N PRO A 105 -23.15 27.27 -5.33
CA PRO A 105 -22.74 26.41 -6.44
C PRO A 105 -21.20 26.30 -6.54
N PRO A 106 -20.65 25.23 -7.13
CA PRO A 106 -19.21 25.09 -7.34
C PRO A 106 -18.69 26.17 -8.31
N PRO A 107 -17.39 26.51 -8.24
CA PRO A 107 -16.81 27.49 -9.15
C PRO A 107 -16.95 27.00 -10.60
N VAL A 108 -17.41 27.88 -11.49
CA VAL A 108 -17.55 27.59 -12.92
C VAL A 108 -16.18 27.28 -13.50
N LYS A 109 -16.00 26.07 -14.06
CA LYS A 109 -14.77 25.68 -14.76
C LYS A 109 -14.64 26.49 -16.06
N THR A 110 -14.03 27.66 -15.99
CA THR A 110 -13.70 28.47 -17.16
C THR A 110 -12.48 27.89 -17.88
N PHE A 111 -12.72 27.01 -18.85
CA PHE A 111 -11.83 26.97 -20.02
C PHE A 111 -12.08 28.26 -20.78
N LEU A 112 -11.29 29.31 -20.58
CA LEU A 112 -11.18 30.43 -21.51
C LEU A 112 -10.00 31.33 -21.13
N SER A 113 -9.12 31.46 -22.10
CA SER A 113 -8.06 32.45 -22.26
C SER A 113 -8.52 33.85 -21.82
N LYS A 114 -7.71 34.50 -20.98
CA LYS A 114 -7.78 35.96 -20.79
C LYS A 114 -6.42 36.57 -21.06
N LYS A 115 -6.30 37.12 -22.27
CA LYS A 115 -5.38 38.21 -22.62
C LYS A 115 -5.48 39.29 -21.52
N ARG A 116 -4.35 39.64 -20.92
CA ARG A 116 -4.17 40.94 -20.27
C ARG A 116 -2.92 41.60 -20.86
N ASN A 117 -3.08 42.88 -21.15
CA ASN A 117 -2.14 43.75 -21.85
C ASN A 117 -0.78 43.85 -21.15
N ARG A 118 0.22 44.04 -22.01
CA ARG A 118 1.65 44.29 -21.76
C ARG A 118 1.89 45.44 -20.78
N HIS A 119 2.84 45.25 -19.87
CA HIS A 119 4.07 46.06 -19.79
C HIS A 119 5.18 45.26 -19.09
N SER A 120 6.33 45.12 -19.78
CA SER A 120 7.71 44.76 -19.30
C SER A 120 7.84 43.56 -18.33
N GLU A 121 8.44 42.41 -18.64
CA GLU A 121 9.72 42.12 -19.30
C GLU A 121 9.72 40.70 -19.91
N MET A 122 10.47 40.54 -21.01
CA MET A 122 10.90 39.38 -21.83
C MET A 122 10.14 38.01 -21.84
N PRO A 123 9.96 37.40 -23.04
CA PRO A 123 9.16 36.20 -23.21
C PRO A 123 9.97 34.91 -22.97
N ILE A 124 9.41 33.99 -22.17
CA ILE A 124 9.69 32.56 -22.29
C ILE A 124 8.62 32.01 -23.23
N GLU A 125 8.95 31.94 -24.51
CA GLU A 125 8.21 31.19 -25.52
C GLU A 125 8.42 29.68 -25.28
N ASN A 126 7.35 28.96 -24.93
CA ASN A 126 6.72 27.96 -25.81
C ASN A 126 5.72 27.11 -25.01
N ASP A 127 4.44 27.34 -25.30
CA ASP A 127 3.28 26.60 -24.81
C ASP A 127 2.84 25.58 -25.88
N ASN A 128 3.78 24.74 -26.32
CA ASN A 128 3.52 23.58 -27.17
C ASN A 128 4.35 22.41 -26.64
N GLU A 129 3.82 21.18 -26.77
CA GLU A 129 4.34 19.86 -26.35
C GLU A 129 3.55 19.24 -25.16
N GLN A 130 2.41 18.60 -25.48
CA GLN A 130 1.56 17.90 -24.52
C GLN A 130 2.11 16.51 -24.15
N ASP A 131 2.64 16.37 -22.92
CA ASP A 131 2.88 15.04 -22.31
C ASP A 131 1.62 14.16 -22.40
N MET A 132 1.77 12.92 -22.85
CA MET A 132 0.67 11.97 -22.91
C MET A 132 0.43 11.31 -21.55
N TRP A 133 -0.75 11.53 -20.97
CA TRP A 133 -1.17 10.92 -19.72
C TRP A 133 -2.23 9.85 -19.94
N GLU A 134 -1.96 8.63 -19.46
CA GLU A 134 -2.88 7.51 -19.48
C GLU A 134 -3.25 7.07 -18.06
N SER A 135 -4.45 6.50 -17.93
CA SER A 135 -4.95 5.87 -16.70
C SER A 135 -5.38 4.44 -17.02
N LYS A 136 -4.94 3.47 -16.23
CA LYS A 136 -5.30 2.05 -16.36
C LYS A 136 -6.06 1.60 -15.11
N GLN A 137 -6.97 0.63 -15.31
CA GLN A 137 -7.74 -0.05 -14.24
C GLN A 137 -8.32 0.95 -13.23
N SER A 138 -9.13 1.89 -13.73
CA SER A 138 -9.82 2.89 -12.91
C SER A 138 -8.90 3.77 -12.05
N GLY A 139 -7.68 4.03 -12.53
CA GLY A 139 -6.73 4.91 -11.87
C GLY A 139 -5.67 4.22 -11.01
N ALA A 140 -5.70 2.88 -10.92
CA ALA A 140 -4.69 2.08 -10.21
C ALA A 140 -3.25 2.33 -10.69
N LEU A 141 -3.10 2.64 -11.98
CA LEU A 141 -1.85 3.04 -12.61
C LEU A 141 -2.05 4.28 -13.47
N LEU A 142 -1.21 5.29 -13.27
CA LEU A 142 -1.06 6.42 -14.18
C LEU A 142 0.26 6.28 -14.93
N ILE A 143 0.24 6.62 -16.22
CA ILE A 143 1.44 6.59 -17.07
C ILE A 143 1.59 7.96 -17.72
N CYS A 144 2.78 8.55 -17.59
CA CYS A 144 3.18 9.75 -18.32
C CYS A 144 4.23 9.36 -19.35
N THR A 145 4.02 9.71 -20.61
CA THR A 145 5.01 9.54 -21.67
C THR A 145 5.32 10.91 -22.26
N THR A 146 6.56 11.37 -22.10
CA THR A 146 6.99 12.66 -22.66
C THR A 146 7.23 12.53 -24.16
N GLN A 147 7.24 13.67 -24.86
CA GLN A 147 7.64 13.71 -26.26
C GLN A 147 9.07 13.19 -26.45
N GLY A 148 9.32 12.52 -27.58
CA GLY A 148 10.64 11.97 -27.92
C GLY A 148 10.98 10.66 -27.21
N VAL A 149 10.07 10.08 -26.42
CA VAL A 149 10.27 8.72 -25.88
C VAL A 149 10.15 7.71 -27.02
N GLU A 150 11.18 6.90 -27.17
CA GLU A 150 11.24 5.80 -28.12
C GLU A 150 11.30 4.46 -27.39
N SER A 151 10.82 3.41 -28.05
CA SER A 151 11.08 2.03 -27.60
C SER A 151 12.56 1.70 -27.78
N ARG A 152 13.19 1.11 -26.75
CA ARG A 152 14.61 0.74 -26.78
C ARG A 152 14.83 -0.55 -26.00
N SER A 153 15.84 -1.34 -26.38
CA SER A 153 16.15 -2.60 -25.71
C SER A 153 16.81 -2.39 -24.35
N LYS A 154 17.51 -1.27 -24.13
CA LYS A 154 18.18 -0.95 -22.86
C LYS A 154 17.34 0.00 -22.03
N ILE A 155 17.02 -0.39 -20.80
CA ILE A 155 16.24 0.41 -19.86
C ILE A 155 17.11 0.86 -18.69
N ALA A 156 17.12 2.16 -18.45
CA ALA A 156 17.62 2.74 -17.22
C ALA A 156 16.39 3.16 -16.40
N ALA A 157 16.00 2.31 -15.46
CA ALA A 157 14.82 2.52 -14.65
C ALA A 157 15.17 3.06 -13.26
N TYR A 158 14.34 3.96 -12.74
CA TYR A 158 14.60 4.67 -11.49
C TYR A 158 13.35 4.69 -10.61
N ASP A 159 13.53 4.69 -9.29
CA ASP A 159 12.54 5.28 -8.39
C ASP A 159 12.57 6.83 -8.49
N MET A 160 11.54 7.51 -7.95
CA MET A 160 11.44 8.97 -7.93
C MET A 160 11.90 9.59 -6.60
N ASP A 161 11.17 9.36 -5.52
CA ASP A 161 11.31 10.07 -4.24
C ASP A 161 12.38 9.38 -3.37
N GLY A 162 13.50 10.06 -3.12
CA GLY A 162 14.68 9.47 -2.49
C GLY A 162 15.74 9.00 -3.49
N THR A 163 15.41 9.00 -4.79
CA THR A 163 16.27 8.47 -5.86
C THR A 163 16.65 9.50 -6.92
N LEU A 164 15.68 10.12 -7.58
CA LEU A 164 15.93 11.22 -8.52
C LEU A 164 15.78 12.58 -7.82
N ILE A 165 14.84 12.66 -6.89
CA ILE A 165 14.53 13.87 -6.12
C ILE A 165 14.56 13.60 -4.62
N LYS A 166 14.75 14.66 -3.85
CA LYS A 166 14.56 14.71 -2.40
C LYS A 166 13.76 15.95 -2.04
N THR A 167 13.24 16.04 -0.82
CA THR A 167 12.57 17.26 -0.36
C THR A 167 13.54 18.44 -0.31
N LYS A 168 13.06 19.62 -0.70
CA LYS A 168 13.83 20.86 -0.59
C LYS A 168 13.92 21.30 0.87
N SER A 169 12.87 21.03 1.64
CA SER A 169 12.74 21.35 3.06
C SER A 169 13.58 20.48 3.99
N GLY A 170 14.07 19.33 3.53
CA GLY A 170 14.78 18.33 4.34
C GLY A 170 13.87 17.46 5.21
N LEU A 171 12.55 17.63 5.12
CA LEU A 171 11.60 16.74 5.79
C LEU A 171 11.52 15.38 5.10
N VAL A 172 11.12 14.34 5.84
CA VAL A 172 10.92 12.99 5.29
C VAL A 172 9.79 12.97 4.24
N PHE A 173 8.74 13.76 4.48
CA PHE A 173 7.62 13.93 3.55
C PHE A 173 7.60 15.36 3.04
N PRO A 174 7.31 15.58 1.75
CA PRO A 174 7.19 16.91 1.18
C PRO A 174 6.08 17.73 1.88
N LYS A 175 6.23 19.05 1.92
CA LYS A 175 5.19 19.98 2.41
C LYS A 175 4.09 20.27 1.39
N ASP A 176 4.43 20.20 0.11
CA ASP A 176 3.56 20.51 -1.03
C ASP A 176 4.14 19.89 -2.32
N CYS A 177 3.55 20.19 -3.48
CA CYS A 177 3.99 19.67 -4.78
C CYS A 177 5.29 20.29 -5.31
N ASP A 178 5.76 21.39 -4.71
CA ASP A 178 6.97 22.12 -5.10
C ASP A 178 8.14 21.89 -4.12
N ASP A 179 7.90 21.22 -2.99
CA ASP A 179 8.91 20.80 -2.02
C ASP A 179 9.75 19.61 -2.51
N TRP A 180 10.44 19.82 -3.63
CA TRP A 180 11.40 18.87 -4.17
C TRP A 180 12.60 19.59 -4.80
N GLN A 181 13.70 18.86 -4.90
CA GLN A 181 14.91 19.22 -5.64
C GLN A 181 15.58 17.94 -6.13
N LEU A 182 16.42 18.03 -7.16
CA LEU A 182 17.24 16.89 -7.57
C LEU A 182 18.09 16.41 -6.37
N ILE A 183 18.18 15.09 -6.18
CA ILE A 183 18.90 14.53 -5.02
C ILE A 183 20.38 14.90 -5.04
N TYR A 184 20.97 14.91 -6.25
CA TYR A 184 22.35 15.25 -6.55
C TYR A 184 22.42 16.15 -7.80
N PRO A 185 23.41 17.05 -7.90
CA PRO A 185 23.57 17.92 -9.07
C PRO A 185 23.73 17.16 -10.40
N ASP A 186 24.38 15.99 -10.35
CA ASP A 186 24.76 15.23 -11.54
C ASP A 186 23.63 14.35 -12.12
N VAL A 187 22.46 14.28 -11.49
CA VAL A 187 21.33 13.43 -11.95
C VAL A 187 20.99 13.71 -13.41
N ALA A 188 20.73 14.97 -13.76
CA ALA A 188 20.35 15.36 -15.12
C ALA A 188 21.43 15.02 -16.15
N LYS A 189 22.70 15.26 -15.80
CA LYS A 189 23.86 14.97 -16.66
C LYS A 189 24.00 13.46 -16.91
N LYS A 190 23.86 12.63 -15.87
CA LYS A 190 23.96 11.17 -15.98
C LYS A 190 22.81 10.58 -16.80
N LEU A 191 21.57 11.01 -16.56
CA LEU A 191 20.42 10.55 -17.35
C LEU A 191 20.53 10.94 -18.82
N ARG A 192 21.01 12.16 -19.12
CA ARG A 192 21.26 12.60 -20.50
C ARG A 192 22.33 11.77 -21.19
N LYS A 193 23.42 11.45 -20.48
CA LYS A 193 24.47 10.57 -21.00
C LYS A 193 23.87 9.21 -21.37
N LEU A 194 23.12 8.56 -20.49
CA LEU A 194 22.50 7.26 -20.77
C LEU A 194 21.55 7.30 -21.96
N HIS A 195 20.70 8.33 -22.02
CA HIS A 195 19.78 8.52 -23.13
C HIS A 195 20.55 8.61 -24.47
N ASN A 196 21.68 9.33 -24.50
CA ASN A 196 22.54 9.40 -25.69
C ASN A 196 23.27 8.08 -25.99
N HIS A 197 23.37 7.16 -25.03
CA HIS A 197 23.94 5.81 -25.20
C HIS A 197 22.84 4.75 -25.46
N GLY A 198 21.64 5.18 -25.89
CA GLY A 198 20.57 4.27 -26.31
C GLY A 198 19.77 3.66 -25.17
N TYR A 199 19.83 4.21 -23.96
CA TYR A 199 18.90 3.82 -22.88
C TYR A 199 17.58 4.57 -23.01
N LYS A 200 16.46 3.87 -22.79
CA LYS A 200 15.18 4.50 -22.47
C LYS A 200 15.15 4.80 -20.98
N ILE A 201 14.80 6.04 -20.63
CA ILE A 201 14.71 6.46 -19.23
C ILE A 201 13.29 6.19 -18.73
N VAL A 202 13.19 5.41 -17.66
CA VAL A 202 11.90 5.01 -17.07
C VAL A 202 11.89 5.32 -15.59
N VAL A 203 10.75 5.74 -15.07
CA VAL A 203 10.54 5.96 -13.63
C VAL A 203 9.39 5.09 -13.13
N PHE A 204 9.60 4.36 -12.05
CA PHE A 204 8.60 3.55 -11.36
C PHE A 204 8.41 4.07 -9.94
N THR A 205 7.23 4.61 -9.64
CA THR A 205 6.98 5.26 -8.34
C THR A 205 5.69 4.78 -7.67
N ASN A 206 5.77 4.52 -6.35
CA ASN A 206 4.66 4.10 -5.51
C ASN A 206 3.99 5.33 -4.87
N GLN A 207 2.84 5.77 -5.39
CA GLN A 207 2.14 7.00 -4.97
C GLN A 207 0.75 6.72 -4.41
N LYS A 208 0.68 5.90 -3.34
CA LYS A 208 -0.58 5.51 -2.69
C LYS A 208 -1.41 6.70 -2.20
N SER A 209 -0.75 7.81 -1.89
CA SER A 209 -1.40 9.06 -1.51
C SER A 209 -2.38 9.56 -2.57
N ILE A 210 -2.09 9.34 -3.86
CA ILE A 210 -2.98 9.71 -4.97
C ILE A 210 -4.24 8.84 -4.96
N GLY A 211 -4.09 7.51 -4.91
CA GLY A 211 -5.25 6.59 -4.93
C GLY A 211 -6.10 6.67 -3.65
N SER A 212 -5.51 7.07 -2.53
CA SER A 212 -6.24 7.34 -1.29
C SER A 212 -6.97 8.70 -1.26
N GLY A 213 -6.85 9.52 -2.32
CA GLY A 213 -7.42 10.86 -2.38
C GLY A 213 -6.69 11.90 -1.51
N LYS A 214 -5.59 11.53 -0.86
CA LYS A 214 -4.77 12.44 -0.05
C LYS A 214 -4.06 13.47 -0.92
N VAL A 215 -3.48 13.07 -2.05
CA VAL A 215 -2.83 13.98 -2.99
C VAL A 215 -3.68 14.13 -4.24
N ASN A 216 -3.92 15.38 -4.64
CA ASN A 216 -4.64 15.69 -5.89
C ASN A 216 -3.82 15.18 -7.10
N PRO A 217 -4.40 14.34 -7.98
CA PRO A 217 -3.71 13.86 -9.18
C PRO A 217 -3.15 14.99 -10.06
N LYS A 218 -3.85 16.13 -10.16
CA LYS A 218 -3.43 17.28 -10.98
C LYS A 218 -2.16 17.94 -10.43
N SER A 219 -2.03 18.09 -9.11
CA SER A 219 -0.82 18.66 -8.51
C SER A 219 0.37 17.73 -8.69
N PHE A 220 0.17 16.41 -8.58
CA PHE A 220 1.22 15.44 -8.87
C PHE A 220 1.65 15.47 -10.34
N LYS A 221 0.70 15.57 -11.29
CA LYS A 221 1.03 15.74 -12.72
C LYS A 221 1.90 16.96 -12.98
N ASN A 222 1.63 18.07 -12.30
CA ASN A 222 2.46 19.28 -12.39
C ASN A 222 3.85 19.06 -11.78
N LYS A 223 3.95 18.42 -10.60
CA LYS A 223 5.24 18.03 -10.01
C LYS A 223 6.06 17.18 -10.99
N ALA A 224 5.46 16.16 -11.58
CA ALA A 224 6.12 15.28 -12.55
C ALA A 224 6.62 16.08 -13.77
N ARG A 225 5.80 16.96 -14.34
CA ARG A 225 6.20 17.84 -15.46
C ARG A 225 7.41 18.71 -15.10
N ASN A 226 7.40 19.34 -13.93
CA ASN A 226 8.49 20.21 -13.51
C ASN A 226 9.80 19.42 -13.30
N ILE A 227 9.71 18.17 -12.80
CA ILE A 227 10.85 17.26 -12.68
C ILE A 227 11.40 16.89 -14.06
N ILE A 228 10.52 16.49 -14.98
CA ILE A 228 10.87 16.16 -16.37
C ILE A 228 11.61 17.33 -17.02
N GLN A 229 11.05 18.54 -16.95
CA GLN A 229 11.65 19.75 -17.50
C GLN A 229 13.02 20.04 -16.87
N LYS A 230 13.16 19.84 -15.56
CA LYS A 230 14.43 20.06 -14.86
C LYS A 230 15.51 19.06 -15.25
N ILE A 231 15.15 17.81 -15.53
CA ILE A 231 16.09 16.76 -15.98
C ILE A 231 16.43 16.96 -17.47
N GLY A 232 15.44 17.34 -18.29
CA GLY A 232 15.61 17.64 -19.71
C GLY A 232 15.97 16.43 -20.55
N VAL A 233 15.34 15.28 -20.28
CA VAL A 233 15.52 14.02 -21.03
C VAL A 233 14.16 13.36 -21.22
N PRO A 234 13.84 12.82 -22.42
CA PRO A 234 12.62 12.06 -22.62
C PRO A 234 12.53 10.87 -21.66
N MET A 235 11.39 10.72 -20.98
CA MET A 235 11.18 9.64 -20.03
C MET A 235 9.72 9.17 -19.97
N GLN A 236 9.57 7.92 -19.53
CA GLN A 236 8.26 7.33 -19.28
C GLN A 236 8.09 7.06 -17.77
N ILE A 237 7.07 7.63 -17.15
CA ILE A 237 6.83 7.55 -15.70
C ILE A 237 5.59 6.70 -15.45
N PHE A 238 5.74 5.63 -14.68
CA PHE A 238 4.68 4.73 -14.23
C PHE A 238 4.45 4.95 -12.73
N ILE A 239 3.18 5.19 -12.38
CA ILE A 239 2.78 5.67 -11.06
C ILE A 239 1.71 4.74 -10.49
N ALA A 240 2.11 3.87 -9.56
CA ALA A 240 1.18 2.99 -8.86
C ALA A 240 0.43 3.76 -7.76
N THR A 241 -0.88 3.92 -7.91
CA THR A 241 -1.70 4.71 -6.97
C THR A 241 -2.37 3.82 -5.91
N GLY A 242 -2.44 2.51 -6.15
CA GLY A 242 -3.12 1.54 -5.33
C GLY A 242 -2.20 0.66 -4.49
N SER A 243 -2.71 -0.52 -4.12
CA SER A 243 -1.96 -1.60 -3.48
C SER A 243 -2.09 -2.91 -4.28
N ASP A 244 -2.39 -2.78 -5.57
CA ASP A 244 -2.53 -3.86 -6.56
C ASP A 244 -1.17 -4.29 -7.14
N ILE A 245 -1.21 -5.01 -8.27
CA ILE A 245 -0.04 -5.57 -8.97
C ILE A 245 0.94 -4.51 -9.48
N TYR A 246 0.53 -3.24 -9.61
CA TYR A 246 1.42 -2.17 -10.02
C TYR A 246 2.32 -1.69 -8.88
N ARG A 247 1.97 -1.95 -7.62
CA ARG A 247 2.75 -1.46 -6.48
C ARG A 247 4.03 -2.29 -6.30
N LYS A 248 5.19 -1.63 -6.35
CA LYS A 248 6.49 -2.27 -6.06
C LYS A 248 6.45 -2.94 -4.68
N PRO A 249 6.99 -4.16 -4.52
CA PRO A 249 7.91 -4.84 -5.45
C PRO A 249 7.27 -5.69 -6.55
N ALA A 250 5.93 -5.71 -6.65
CA ALA A 250 5.27 -6.42 -7.75
C ALA A 250 5.63 -5.79 -9.11
N ILE A 251 5.61 -6.61 -10.16
CA ILE A 251 6.19 -6.26 -11.47
C ILE A 251 5.19 -5.61 -12.42
N GLY A 252 3.97 -5.30 -11.99
CA GLY A 252 2.90 -4.86 -12.89
C GLY A 252 3.24 -3.59 -13.69
N MET A 253 3.98 -2.65 -13.11
CA MET A 253 4.42 -1.47 -13.87
C MET A 253 5.43 -1.84 -14.96
N TRP A 254 6.34 -2.78 -14.70
CA TRP A 254 7.30 -3.27 -15.69
C TRP A 254 6.61 -4.02 -16.83
N GLN A 255 5.59 -4.84 -16.52
CA GLN A 255 4.80 -5.51 -17.56
C GLN A 255 4.09 -4.51 -18.48
N GLN A 256 3.66 -3.35 -17.95
CA GLN A 256 3.09 -2.28 -18.77
C GLN A 256 4.17 -1.55 -19.59
N LEU A 257 5.39 -1.43 -19.06
CA LEU A 257 6.54 -0.96 -19.84
C LEU A 257 6.82 -1.89 -21.01
N GLU A 258 6.91 -3.21 -20.80
CA GLU A 258 7.16 -4.19 -21.87
C GLU A 258 6.13 -4.06 -23.00
N LYS A 259 4.83 -4.00 -22.65
CA LYS A 259 3.74 -3.78 -23.63
C LYS A 259 3.87 -2.47 -24.40
N LYS A 260 4.35 -1.41 -23.76
CA LYS A 260 4.58 -0.10 -24.40
C LYS A 260 5.92 0.00 -25.14
N ASN A 261 6.77 -1.00 -25.00
CA ASN A 261 8.07 -1.06 -25.68
C ASN A 261 8.03 -1.95 -26.94
N ASP A 262 6.98 -2.76 -27.08
CA ASP A 262 6.69 -3.57 -28.25
C ASP A 262 6.74 -2.73 -29.56
N PRO A 263 7.33 -3.24 -30.66
CA PRO A 263 7.89 -4.58 -30.86
C PRO A 263 9.32 -4.80 -30.33
N ILE A 264 9.94 -3.80 -29.70
CA ILE A 264 11.32 -3.91 -29.24
C ILE A 264 11.36 -4.59 -27.87
N SER A 265 11.90 -5.80 -27.82
CA SER A 265 12.12 -6.53 -26.58
C SER A 265 13.17 -5.83 -25.70
N ILE A 266 12.96 -5.91 -24.38
CA ILE A 266 13.87 -5.34 -23.39
C ILE A 266 14.93 -6.38 -23.03
N ASP A 267 16.19 -6.03 -23.23
CA ASP A 267 17.35 -6.77 -22.75
C ASP A 267 17.58 -6.43 -21.27
N LYS A 268 17.18 -7.34 -20.39
CA LYS A 268 17.29 -7.17 -18.93
C LYS A 268 18.74 -7.20 -18.44
N ASP A 269 19.65 -7.89 -19.12
CA ASP A 269 21.05 -7.98 -18.75
C ASP A 269 21.80 -6.66 -19.02
N SER A 270 21.41 -5.96 -20.10
CA SER A 270 21.89 -4.61 -20.40
C SER A 270 21.13 -3.48 -19.67
N SER A 271 20.09 -3.83 -18.91
CA SER A 271 19.21 -2.91 -18.19
C SER A 271 19.49 -2.90 -16.68
N PHE A 272 19.03 -1.86 -15.99
CA PHE A 272 19.21 -1.75 -14.54
C PHE A 272 18.10 -0.94 -13.87
N TYR A 273 17.96 -1.13 -12.56
CA TYR A 273 17.09 -0.35 -11.69
C TYR A 273 17.89 0.39 -10.61
N VAL A 274 17.54 1.65 -10.35
CA VAL A 274 18.11 2.45 -9.26
C VAL A 274 17.01 2.85 -8.29
N GLY A 275 17.21 2.64 -6.99
CA GLY A 275 16.23 3.01 -5.97
C GLY A 275 16.80 3.08 -4.56
N ASP A 276 16.21 3.91 -3.70
CA ASP A 276 16.67 4.13 -2.32
C ASP A 276 16.10 3.11 -1.33
N ALA A 277 14.95 2.51 -1.63
CA ALA A 277 14.34 1.45 -0.84
C ALA A 277 15.09 0.12 -1.02
N ALA A 278 16.28 0.06 -0.45
CA ALA A 278 17.27 -0.96 -0.71
C ALA A 278 17.52 -1.91 0.47
N GLY A 279 16.75 -1.80 1.56
CA GLY A 279 16.90 -2.67 2.74
C GLY A 279 18.20 -2.46 3.51
N ARG A 280 18.82 -1.27 3.44
CA ARG A 280 20.06 -0.98 4.17
C ARG A 280 19.80 -0.84 5.68
N PRO A 281 20.65 -1.43 6.55
CA PRO A 281 20.49 -1.36 8.00
C PRO A 281 20.82 0.04 8.53
N LYS A 282 20.54 0.30 9.81
CA LYS A 282 20.94 1.56 10.43
C LYS A 282 22.47 1.71 10.33
N ASP A 283 22.94 2.95 10.14
CA ASP A 283 24.36 3.30 10.12
C ASP A 283 25.13 2.70 8.91
N TRP A 284 24.42 2.39 7.81
CA TRP A 284 25.03 1.99 6.54
C TRP A 284 25.94 3.08 5.92
N ALA A 285 25.75 4.33 6.35
CA ALA A 285 26.66 5.46 6.17
C ALA A 285 26.53 6.41 7.37
N PRO A 286 27.51 7.30 7.63
CA PRO A 286 27.50 8.18 8.80
C PRO A 286 26.19 8.97 8.95
N GLY A 287 25.51 8.78 10.08
CA GLY A 287 24.25 9.46 10.42
C GLY A 287 23.01 8.98 9.64
N ARG A 288 23.11 7.90 8.85
CA ARG A 288 21.97 7.38 8.08
C ARG A 288 21.14 6.38 8.88
N LYS A 289 19.82 6.62 8.87
CA LYS A 289 18.83 5.65 9.38
C LYS A 289 18.75 4.44 8.46
N LYS A 290 18.21 3.34 8.98
CA LYS A 290 17.82 2.19 8.16
C LYS A 290 16.85 2.62 7.07
N ASP A 291 16.89 1.96 5.92
CA ASP A 291 15.91 2.20 4.86
C ASP A 291 14.51 1.87 5.36
N HIS A 292 13.53 2.62 4.85
CA HIS A 292 12.14 2.47 5.26
C HIS A 292 11.50 1.20 4.71
N SER A 293 12.04 0.63 3.63
CA SER A 293 11.58 -0.59 2.94
C SER A 293 12.71 -1.16 2.07
N SER A 294 12.46 -2.28 1.40
CA SER A 294 13.36 -2.89 0.40
C SER A 294 12.71 -3.01 -0.98
N VAL A 295 11.61 -2.30 -1.25
CA VAL A 295 10.77 -2.51 -2.43
C VAL A 295 11.49 -2.34 -3.76
N ASP A 296 12.48 -1.46 -3.83
CA ASP A 296 13.20 -1.18 -5.08
C ASP A 296 14.18 -2.31 -5.40
N ARG A 297 14.91 -2.77 -4.39
CA ARG A 297 15.78 -3.94 -4.53
C ARG A 297 14.98 -5.19 -4.84
N LEU A 298 13.85 -5.39 -4.15
CA LEU A 298 12.99 -6.55 -4.36
C LEU A 298 12.32 -6.53 -5.75
N LEU A 299 11.92 -5.36 -6.26
CA LEU A 299 11.46 -5.22 -7.65
C LEU A 299 12.55 -5.67 -8.64
N ALA A 300 13.79 -5.18 -8.46
CA ALA A 300 14.90 -5.57 -9.32
C ALA A 300 15.17 -7.09 -9.26
N LEU A 301 15.09 -7.71 -8.08
CA LEU A 301 15.23 -9.16 -7.89
C LEU A 301 14.10 -9.96 -8.53
N ASN A 302 12.86 -9.48 -8.49
CA ASN A 302 11.72 -10.10 -9.18
C ASN A 302 11.91 -10.05 -10.70
N LEU A 303 12.49 -8.96 -11.21
CA LEU A 303 12.71 -8.76 -12.63
C LEU A 303 13.99 -9.39 -13.17
N GLY A 304 14.94 -9.76 -12.31
CA GLY A 304 16.28 -10.18 -12.70
C GLY A 304 17.16 -9.04 -13.20
N LEU A 305 16.92 -7.80 -12.75
CA LEU A 305 17.68 -6.62 -13.16
C LEU A 305 18.87 -6.36 -12.23
N LYS A 306 19.94 -5.79 -12.80
CA LYS A 306 21.01 -5.20 -12.01
C LYS A 306 20.45 -4.03 -11.17
N PHE A 307 20.78 -4.01 -9.88
CA PHE A 307 20.30 -3.00 -8.94
C PHE A 307 21.43 -2.11 -8.42
N TYR A 308 21.14 -0.82 -8.25
CA TYR A 308 22.01 0.13 -7.57
C TYR A 308 21.23 1.03 -6.61
N THR A 309 21.87 1.47 -5.54
CA THR A 309 21.37 2.61 -4.76
C THR A 309 21.72 3.94 -5.43
N PRO A 310 21.04 5.06 -5.09
CA PRO A 310 21.37 6.37 -5.65
C PRO A 310 22.82 6.78 -5.37
N GLU A 311 23.36 6.42 -4.20
CA GLU A 311 24.74 6.69 -3.82
C GLU A 311 25.75 5.87 -4.66
N GLU A 312 25.49 4.58 -4.83
CA GLU A 312 26.30 3.71 -5.70
C GLU A 312 26.30 4.24 -7.13
N TYR A 313 25.12 4.59 -7.65
CA TYR A 313 24.94 4.95 -9.04
C TYR A 313 25.41 6.38 -9.37
N PHE A 314 24.94 7.37 -8.62
CA PHE A 314 25.20 8.78 -8.90
C PHE A 314 26.52 9.26 -8.30
N LEU A 315 26.98 8.70 -7.17
CA LEU A 315 28.20 9.17 -6.50
C LEU A 315 29.38 8.20 -6.64
N GLY A 316 29.18 6.98 -7.17
CA GLY A 316 30.25 5.98 -7.29
C GLY A 316 30.67 5.39 -5.95
N HIS A 317 29.80 5.47 -4.93
CA HIS A 317 30.07 4.84 -3.64
C HIS A 317 30.13 3.32 -3.77
N LYS A 318 30.85 2.67 -2.84
CA LYS A 318 30.81 1.22 -2.72
C LYS A 318 29.42 0.76 -2.29
N GLN A 319 29.08 -0.47 -2.68
CA GLN A 319 27.82 -1.08 -2.29
C GLN A 319 27.68 -1.15 -0.76
N ALA A 320 26.57 -0.62 -0.25
CA ALA A 320 26.25 -0.71 1.16
C ALA A 320 25.72 -2.11 1.52
N GLN A 321 25.94 -2.54 2.76
CA GLN A 321 25.29 -3.76 3.26
C GLN A 321 23.76 -3.61 3.24
N PHE A 322 23.06 -4.71 2.97
CA PHE A 322 21.60 -4.75 2.97
C PHE A 322 21.10 -6.07 3.55
N LYS A 323 19.84 -6.10 3.98
CA LYS A 323 19.15 -7.30 4.44
C LYS A 323 17.96 -7.58 3.53
N LEU A 324 17.83 -8.84 3.09
CA LEU A 324 16.64 -9.32 2.42
C LEU A 324 15.61 -9.80 3.45
N PRO A 325 14.30 -9.86 3.09
CA PRO A 325 13.28 -10.45 3.94
C PRO A 325 13.63 -11.88 4.36
N THR A 326 13.23 -12.27 5.56
CA THR A 326 13.47 -13.63 6.11
C THR A 326 12.84 -14.70 5.24
N PHE A 327 11.62 -14.44 4.74
CA PHE A 327 10.93 -15.34 3.82
C PHE A 327 11.39 -15.09 2.38
N ASN A 328 11.93 -16.14 1.75
CA ASN A 328 12.25 -16.16 0.33
C ASN A 328 11.17 -16.93 -0.44
N PRO A 329 10.32 -16.26 -1.25
CA PRO A 329 9.24 -16.89 -1.99
C PRO A 329 9.72 -17.84 -3.09
N LYS A 330 10.99 -17.79 -3.49
CA LYS A 330 11.59 -18.75 -4.45
C LYS A 330 11.99 -20.07 -3.80
N ASN A 331 12.09 -20.11 -2.47
CA ASN A 331 12.52 -21.29 -1.72
C ASN A 331 11.31 -21.94 -1.02
N LEU A 332 10.28 -22.29 -1.79
CA LEU A 332 9.13 -23.02 -1.26
C LEU A 332 9.50 -24.47 -1.02
N SER A 333 9.03 -25.03 0.08
CA SER A 333 9.21 -26.46 0.38
C SER A 333 8.35 -27.29 -0.56
N ASN A 334 8.96 -28.26 -1.24
CA ASN A 334 8.29 -29.34 -1.97
C ASN A 334 8.23 -30.62 -1.12
N GLY A 335 8.41 -30.52 0.19
CA GLY A 335 8.45 -31.67 1.10
C GLY A 335 7.07 -32.30 1.34
N GLU A 336 7.01 -33.25 2.26
CA GLU A 336 5.76 -33.89 2.67
C GLU A 336 4.85 -32.92 3.44
N ILE A 337 3.54 -33.13 3.33
CA ILE A 337 2.51 -32.31 4.00
C ILE A 337 2.66 -32.36 5.52
N CYS A 338 2.94 -33.53 6.05
CA CYS A 338 3.25 -33.82 7.45
C CYS A 338 4.08 -35.09 7.49
N SER A 339 4.97 -35.22 8.47
CA SER A 339 5.80 -36.41 8.67
C SER A 339 5.27 -37.28 9.81
N GLY A 340 5.22 -38.59 9.60
CA GLY A 340 4.95 -39.58 10.67
C GLY A 340 3.50 -39.71 11.14
N SER A 341 2.55 -39.01 10.54
CA SER A 341 1.13 -39.04 10.92
C SER A 341 0.22 -39.12 9.69
N ASN A 342 -0.91 -39.83 9.82
CA ASN A 342 -1.94 -39.84 8.78
C ASN A 342 -2.76 -38.54 8.83
N ILE A 343 -3.05 -37.96 7.66
CA ILE A 343 -3.85 -36.74 7.57
C ILE A 343 -5.30 -37.00 7.99
N THR A 344 -5.86 -38.14 7.59
CA THR A 344 -7.25 -38.52 7.87
C THR A 344 -7.32 -39.80 8.72
N SER A 345 -8.48 -40.02 9.33
CA SER A 345 -8.82 -41.24 10.07
C SER A 345 -10.10 -41.85 9.50
N SER A 346 -10.20 -43.19 9.53
CA SER A 346 -11.45 -43.90 9.22
C SER A 346 -12.46 -43.85 10.38
N ASN A 347 -11.98 -43.56 11.60
CA ASN A 347 -12.82 -43.42 12.78
C ASN A 347 -13.27 -41.97 12.93
N GLN A 348 -14.45 -41.77 13.52
CA GLN A 348 -14.95 -40.43 13.81
C GLN A 348 -13.97 -39.69 14.72
N GLU A 349 -13.57 -38.49 14.31
CA GLU A 349 -12.63 -37.66 15.06
C GLU A 349 -12.90 -36.17 14.86
N ILE A 350 -12.21 -35.36 15.65
CA ILE A 350 -12.19 -33.91 15.52
C ILE A 350 -10.76 -33.47 15.19
N ILE A 351 -10.60 -32.70 14.12
CA ILE A 351 -9.34 -32.01 13.81
C ILE A 351 -9.47 -30.54 14.17
N LEU A 352 -8.70 -30.09 15.16
CA LEU A 352 -8.63 -28.69 15.55
C LEU A 352 -7.43 -28.03 14.85
N MET A 353 -7.69 -27.14 13.90
CA MET A 353 -6.63 -26.43 13.19
C MET A 353 -6.09 -25.28 14.05
N VAL A 354 -4.76 -25.12 14.09
CA VAL A 354 -4.08 -24.03 14.78
C VAL A 354 -3.14 -23.34 13.79
N GLY A 355 -3.30 -22.04 13.60
CA GLY A 355 -2.39 -21.30 12.72
C GLY A 355 -2.82 -19.87 12.43
N CYS A 356 -1.84 -19.04 12.06
CA CYS A 356 -2.04 -17.63 11.73
C CYS A 356 -3.08 -17.41 10.63
N PRO A 357 -3.88 -16.33 10.65
CA PRO A 357 -4.58 -15.88 9.45
C PRO A 357 -3.64 -15.81 8.25
N GLY A 358 -4.08 -16.29 7.08
CA GLY A 358 -3.22 -16.40 5.90
C GLY A 358 -2.28 -17.60 5.87
N SER A 359 -2.22 -18.45 6.91
CA SER A 359 -1.30 -19.60 6.95
C SER A 359 -1.66 -20.77 6.03
N GLY A 360 -2.80 -20.73 5.33
CA GLY A 360 -3.25 -21.80 4.43
C GLY A 360 -4.24 -22.81 5.03
N LYS A 361 -4.68 -22.66 6.30
CA LYS A 361 -5.62 -23.60 6.96
C LYS A 361 -6.85 -23.95 6.13
N SER A 362 -7.60 -22.96 5.65
CA SER A 362 -8.81 -23.21 4.86
C SER A 362 -8.51 -23.88 3.52
N HIS A 363 -7.34 -23.64 2.94
CA HIS A 363 -6.88 -24.37 1.75
C HIS A 363 -6.57 -25.83 2.12
N PHE A 364 -5.86 -26.06 3.23
CA PHE A 364 -5.57 -27.40 3.71
C PHE A 364 -6.85 -28.20 3.99
N ALA A 365 -7.76 -27.64 4.79
CA ALA A 365 -9.03 -28.28 5.14
C ALA A 365 -9.84 -28.66 3.88
N ARG A 366 -9.95 -27.74 2.91
CA ARG A 366 -10.68 -28.01 1.67
C ARG A 366 -10.05 -29.08 0.80
N ASN A 367 -8.73 -29.16 0.73
CA ASN A 367 -8.04 -30.05 -0.22
C ASN A 367 -7.67 -31.42 0.37
N TYR A 368 -7.52 -31.51 1.69
CA TYR A 368 -7.05 -32.72 2.36
C TYR A 368 -8.05 -33.28 3.37
N LEU A 369 -9.02 -32.48 3.83
CA LEU A 369 -10.06 -32.86 4.77
C LEU A 369 -11.46 -32.63 4.16
N ASN A 370 -11.60 -32.79 2.84
CA ASN A 370 -12.85 -32.56 2.10
C ASN A 370 -14.02 -33.47 2.54
N HIS A 371 -13.72 -34.62 3.16
CA HIS A 371 -14.71 -35.54 3.72
C HIS A 371 -15.10 -35.20 5.18
N TYR A 372 -14.51 -34.16 5.76
CA TYR A 372 -14.83 -33.68 7.11
C TYR A 372 -15.80 -32.51 7.02
N GLU A 373 -16.73 -32.46 7.97
CA GLU A 373 -17.63 -31.31 8.11
C GLU A 373 -16.84 -30.12 8.65
N CYS A 374 -16.86 -29.00 7.92
CA CYS A 374 -16.05 -27.83 8.24
C CYS A 374 -16.80 -26.83 9.12
N VAL A 375 -16.29 -26.61 10.34
CA VAL A 375 -16.78 -25.60 11.27
C VAL A 375 -15.83 -24.40 11.24
N ASN A 376 -16.33 -23.28 10.71
CA ASN A 376 -15.54 -22.06 10.54
C ASN A 376 -16.29 -20.86 11.15
N ARG A 377 -15.59 -20.07 11.96
CA ARG A 377 -16.16 -18.91 12.67
C ARG A 377 -16.42 -17.73 11.74
N ASP A 378 -15.63 -17.57 10.68
CA ASP A 378 -15.81 -16.46 9.73
C ASP A 378 -17.15 -16.60 8.97
N THR A 379 -17.61 -17.83 8.74
CA THR A 379 -18.91 -18.12 8.13
C THR A 379 -20.06 -18.17 9.15
N LEU A 380 -19.82 -18.72 10.34
CA LEU A 380 -20.87 -18.88 11.36
C LEU A 380 -21.05 -17.65 12.26
N GLY A 381 -20.06 -16.77 12.36
CA GLY A 381 -20.07 -15.48 13.05
C GLY A 381 -19.62 -15.51 14.52
N SER A 382 -19.92 -16.56 15.29
CA SER A 382 -19.54 -16.64 16.72
C SER A 382 -19.01 -18.02 17.12
N TRP A 383 -18.21 -18.05 18.19
CA TRP A 383 -17.64 -19.32 18.67
C TRP A 383 -18.74 -20.25 19.21
N GLN A 384 -19.81 -19.70 19.80
CA GLN A 384 -20.95 -20.49 20.27
C GLN A 384 -21.64 -21.21 19.12
N LYS A 385 -21.83 -20.52 17.99
CA LYS A 385 -22.39 -21.13 16.77
C LYS A 385 -21.47 -22.20 16.20
N CYS A 386 -20.14 -22.04 16.30
CA CYS A 386 -19.20 -23.10 15.95
C CYS A 386 -19.41 -24.35 16.82
N ILE A 387 -19.58 -24.17 18.14
CA ILE A 387 -19.83 -25.29 19.07
C ILE A 387 -21.15 -25.98 18.72
N THR A 388 -22.24 -25.23 18.51
CA THR A 388 -23.54 -25.81 18.12
C THR A 388 -23.45 -26.58 16.80
N ALA A 389 -22.75 -26.04 15.80
CA ALA A 389 -22.56 -26.71 14.52
C ALA A 389 -21.74 -28.00 14.67
N MET A 390 -20.64 -27.94 15.44
CA MET A 390 -19.80 -29.10 15.75
C MET A 390 -20.62 -30.19 16.45
N GLU A 391 -21.36 -29.87 17.52
CA GLU A 391 -22.19 -30.84 18.24
C GLU A 391 -23.22 -31.54 17.33
N ARG A 392 -23.84 -30.77 16.41
CA ARG A 392 -24.76 -31.32 15.41
C ARG A 392 -24.06 -32.35 14.52
N HIS A 393 -22.94 -31.98 13.90
CA HIS A 393 -22.18 -32.88 13.03
C HIS A 393 -21.68 -34.13 13.76
N LEU A 394 -21.24 -33.98 15.01
CA LEU A 394 -20.80 -35.11 15.82
C LEU A 394 -21.95 -36.08 16.14
N SER A 395 -23.16 -35.55 16.41
CA SER A 395 -24.36 -36.37 16.62
C SER A 395 -24.80 -37.14 15.37
N GLU A 396 -24.52 -36.58 14.19
CA GLU A 396 -24.74 -37.20 12.87
C GLU A 396 -23.64 -38.23 12.51
N LYS A 397 -22.71 -38.51 13.44
CA LYS A 397 -21.55 -39.42 13.27
C LYS A 397 -20.50 -38.96 12.25
N SER A 398 -20.51 -37.68 11.87
CA SER A 398 -19.50 -37.10 10.97
C SER A 398 -18.23 -36.70 11.72
N SER A 399 -17.07 -36.83 11.05
CA SER A 399 -15.83 -36.21 11.52
C SER A 399 -15.84 -34.71 11.24
N VAL A 400 -15.24 -33.92 12.12
CA VAL A 400 -15.32 -32.45 12.06
C VAL A 400 -13.92 -31.86 11.98
N VAL A 401 -13.74 -30.87 11.10
CA VAL A 401 -12.57 -29.98 11.11
C VAL A 401 -12.99 -28.59 11.58
N VAL A 402 -12.30 -28.06 12.58
CA VAL A 402 -12.51 -26.70 13.09
C VAL A 402 -11.46 -25.78 12.46
N ASP A 403 -11.83 -25.13 11.36
CA ASP A 403 -10.98 -24.18 10.60
C ASP A 403 -11.06 -22.77 11.18
N ASN A 404 -10.54 -22.62 12.40
CA ASN A 404 -10.34 -21.34 13.07
C ASN A 404 -8.86 -21.10 13.34
N THR A 405 -8.50 -19.92 13.85
CA THR A 405 -7.10 -19.60 14.19
C THR A 405 -6.61 -20.31 15.44
N ASN A 406 -7.47 -20.42 16.46
CA ASN A 406 -7.24 -21.12 17.72
C ASN A 406 -5.88 -20.80 18.40
N PRO A 407 -5.58 -19.51 18.66
CA PRO A 407 -4.25 -19.07 19.09
C PRO A 407 -3.84 -19.56 20.48
N ASP A 408 -4.76 -19.61 21.44
CA ASP A 408 -4.48 -19.86 22.86
C ASP A 408 -5.20 -21.10 23.41
N CYS A 409 -4.75 -21.58 24.57
CA CYS A 409 -5.33 -22.75 25.23
C CYS A 409 -6.82 -22.55 25.54
N ALA A 410 -7.23 -21.37 26.03
CA ALA A 410 -8.62 -21.10 26.38
C ALA A 410 -9.59 -21.20 25.19
N SER A 411 -9.13 -20.81 23.99
CA SER A 411 -9.91 -20.93 22.76
C SER A 411 -10.03 -22.38 22.31
N ARG A 412 -8.94 -23.16 22.41
CA ARG A 412 -8.91 -24.59 22.05
C ARG A 412 -9.76 -25.43 23.01
N GLN A 413 -9.69 -25.13 24.31
CA GLN A 413 -10.39 -25.85 25.36
C GLN A 413 -11.90 -25.96 25.12
N ARG A 414 -12.53 -24.93 24.54
CA ARG A 414 -13.96 -24.93 24.20
C ARG A 414 -14.35 -26.10 23.30
N TYR A 415 -13.49 -26.46 22.35
CA TYR A 415 -13.73 -27.57 21.42
C TYR A 415 -13.34 -28.91 22.04
N ILE A 416 -12.28 -28.94 22.86
CA ILE A 416 -11.84 -30.14 23.57
C ILE A 416 -12.90 -30.61 24.58
N GLU A 417 -13.58 -29.70 25.25
CA GLU A 417 -14.68 -30.03 26.18
C GLU A 417 -15.85 -30.71 25.47
N VAL A 418 -16.18 -30.27 24.26
CA VAL A 418 -17.18 -30.95 23.40
C VAL A 418 -16.68 -32.34 23.00
N ALA A 419 -15.42 -32.47 22.59
CA ALA A 419 -14.83 -33.77 22.26
C ALA A 419 -14.94 -34.76 23.43
N LYS A 420 -14.62 -34.31 24.65
CA LYS A 420 -14.74 -35.10 25.89
C LYS A 420 -16.19 -35.51 26.18
N LYS A 421 -17.15 -34.59 26.02
CA LYS A 421 -18.60 -34.86 26.20
C LYS A 421 -19.08 -35.98 25.28
N TYR A 422 -18.66 -35.96 24.01
CA TYR A 422 -19.06 -36.97 23.01
C TYR A 422 -18.15 -38.21 22.99
N LYS A 423 -17.07 -38.23 23.80
CA LYS A 423 -16.05 -39.29 23.83
C LYS A 423 -15.40 -39.53 22.46
N ILE A 424 -15.17 -38.46 21.70
CA ILE A 424 -14.56 -38.49 20.37
C ILE A 424 -13.11 -37.98 20.48
N PRO A 425 -12.12 -38.64 19.86
CA PRO A 425 -10.74 -38.18 19.88
C PRO A 425 -10.59 -36.83 19.17
N VAL A 426 -9.69 -35.99 19.68
CA VAL A 426 -9.36 -34.68 19.09
C VAL A 426 -7.86 -34.60 18.80
N ARG A 427 -7.52 -34.36 17.54
CA ARG A 427 -6.15 -34.09 17.10
C ARG A 427 -5.95 -32.61 16.82
N CYS A 428 -4.75 -32.11 17.07
CA CYS A 428 -4.38 -30.72 16.82
C CYS A 428 -3.49 -30.63 15.57
N PHE A 429 -3.91 -29.89 14.56
CA PHE A 429 -3.12 -29.69 13.34
C PHE A 429 -2.54 -28.27 13.33
N VAL A 430 -1.23 -28.16 13.54
CA VAL A 430 -0.51 -26.90 13.67
C VAL A 430 0.12 -26.52 12.35
N MET A 431 -0.26 -25.39 11.77
CA MET A 431 0.36 -24.88 10.54
C MET A 431 1.78 -24.38 10.85
N SER A 432 2.78 -24.98 10.22
CA SER A 432 4.20 -24.60 10.34
C SER A 432 4.56 -23.30 9.60
N THR A 433 3.59 -22.70 8.91
CA THR A 433 3.77 -21.46 8.13
C THR A 433 4.23 -20.30 9.01
N SER A 434 5.37 -19.71 8.70
CA SER A 434 5.89 -18.53 9.42
C SER A 434 4.99 -17.30 9.22
N THR A 435 5.13 -16.29 10.09
CA THR A 435 4.38 -15.03 9.98
C THR A 435 4.64 -14.32 8.66
N ASP A 436 5.90 -14.25 8.22
CA ASP A 436 6.29 -13.58 6.96
C ASP A 436 5.70 -14.32 5.75
N HIS A 437 5.70 -15.66 5.78
CA HIS A 437 5.07 -16.47 4.74
C HIS A 437 3.54 -16.30 4.74
N ALA A 438 2.89 -16.25 5.91
CA ALA A 438 1.45 -16.00 6.00
C ALA A 438 1.07 -14.62 5.47
N LYS A 439 1.87 -13.57 5.74
CA LYS A 439 1.70 -12.22 5.17
C LYS A 439 1.88 -12.23 3.65
N HIS A 440 2.88 -12.94 3.14
CA HIS A 440 3.09 -13.11 1.70
C HIS A 440 1.91 -13.82 1.03
N ASN A 441 1.45 -14.94 1.61
CA ASN A 441 0.30 -15.69 1.10
C ASN A 441 -0.99 -14.86 1.13
N ASN A 442 -1.19 -14.06 2.18
CA ASN A 442 -2.29 -13.10 2.22
C ASN A 442 -2.18 -12.07 1.09
N LYS A 443 -0.99 -11.52 0.86
CA LYS A 443 -0.76 -10.56 -0.21
C LYS A 443 -0.99 -11.16 -1.59
N PHE A 444 -0.54 -12.39 -1.81
CA PHE A 444 -0.82 -13.13 -3.04
C PHE A 444 -2.33 -13.26 -3.28
N ARG A 445 -3.09 -13.68 -2.26
CA ARG A 445 -4.56 -13.81 -2.37
C ARG A 445 -5.26 -12.48 -2.63
N GLU A 446 -4.78 -11.37 -2.07
CA GLU A 446 -5.30 -10.02 -2.40
C GLU A 446 -5.14 -9.69 -3.90
N LEU A 447 -4.10 -10.24 -4.55
CA LEU A 447 -3.80 -9.98 -5.95
C LEU A 447 -4.52 -10.95 -6.90
N THR A 448 -4.83 -12.17 -6.46
CA THR A 448 -5.33 -13.25 -7.34
C THR A 448 -6.77 -13.69 -7.09
N ASP A 449 -7.31 -13.51 -5.89
CA ASP A 449 -8.67 -13.94 -5.54
C ASP A 449 -9.58 -12.74 -5.26
N PRO A 450 -10.47 -12.36 -6.21
CA PRO A 450 -11.41 -11.25 -6.03
C PRO A 450 -12.38 -11.41 -4.85
N ARG A 451 -12.55 -12.64 -4.34
CA ARG A 451 -13.41 -12.93 -3.18
C ARG A 451 -12.64 -12.85 -1.86
N HIS A 452 -11.31 -12.67 -1.91
CA HIS A 452 -10.50 -12.63 -0.72
C HIS A 452 -10.75 -11.36 0.07
N VAL A 453 -11.25 -11.51 1.30
CA VAL A 453 -11.36 -10.41 2.25
C VAL A 453 -9.97 -10.08 2.76
N LYS A 454 -9.54 -8.84 2.53
CA LYS A 454 -8.25 -8.32 2.97
C LYS A 454 -8.05 -8.52 4.48
N ILE A 455 -7.03 -9.29 4.85
CA ILE A 455 -6.60 -9.44 6.24
C ILE A 455 -5.58 -8.35 6.56
N ASN A 456 -5.86 -7.55 7.58
CA ASN A 456 -4.94 -6.51 8.06
C ASN A 456 -3.80 -7.14 8.88
N ASP A 457 -2.58 -6.64 8.73
CA ASP A 457 -1.40 -7.02 9.52
C ASP A 457 -1.67 -7.00 11.03
N LEU A 458 -2.51 -6.08 11.52
CA LEU A 458 -2.89 -6.03 12.94
C LEU A 458 -3.58 -7.32 13.43
N VAL A 459 -4.33 -8.01 12.57
CA VAL A 459 -4.98 -9.27 12.90
C VAL A 459 -3.96 -10.40 13.00
N ILE A 460 -2.98 -10.40 12.09
CA ILE A 460 -1.86 -11.34 12.10
C ILE A 460 -0.98 -11.12 13.34
N ASP A 461 -0.63 -9.87 13.63
CA ASP A 461 0.22 -9.51 14.77
C ASP A 461 -0.51 -9.80 16.10
N SER A 462 -1.84 -9.59 16.16
CA SER A 462 -2.67 -9.98 17.31
C SER A 462 -2.68 -11.50 17.51
N TYR A 463 -2.77 -12.29 16.45
CA TYR A 463 -2.65 -13.74 16.54
C TYR A 463 -1.31 -14.15 17.13
N VAL A 464 -0.20 -13.63 16.59
CA VAL A 464 1.17 -13.96 17.05
C VAL A 464 1.34 -13.61 18.52
N LYS A 465 0.82 -12.46 18.98
CA LYS A 465 0.90 -12.04 20.38
C LYS A 465 0.16 -13.00 21.33
N ASN A 466 -0.96 -13.55 20.90
CA ASN A 466 -1.80 -14.43 21.73
C ASN A 466 -1.47 -15.91 21.54
N TYR A 467 -0.56 -16.25 20.62
CA TYR A 467 -0.24 -17.64 20.30
C TYR A 467 0.42 -18.35 21.48
N GLN A 468 -0.14 -19.49 21.85
CA GLN A 468 0.42 -20.45 22.80
C GLN A 468 0.54 -21.79 22.08
N ALA A 469 1.76 -22.33 22.03
CA ALA A 469 2.01 -23.63 21.42
C ALA A 469 1.10 -24.70 22.05
N PRO A 470 0.41 -25.53 21.27
CA PRO A 470 -0.46 -26.56 21.81
C PRO A 470 0.35 -27.66 22.50
N SER A 471 -0.21 -28.24 23.56
CA SER A 471 0.38 -29.38 24.27
C SER A 471 -0.61 -30.54 24.43
N LEU A 472 -0.10 -31.76 24.58
CA LEU A 472 -0.94 -32.95 24.81
C LEU A 472 -1.74 -32.84 26.12
N ASP A 473 -1.25 -32.08 27.10
CA ASP A 473 -1.92 -31.84 28.38
C ASP A 473 -3.28 -31.13 28.24
N GLU A 474 -3.51 -30.42 27.12
CA GLU A 474 -4.83 -29.84 26.82
C GLU A 474 -5.90 -30.93 26.59
N GLY A 475 -5.48 -32.14 26.22
CA GLY A 475 -6.35 -33.28 25.93
C GLY A 475 -6.39 -33.69 24.46
N PHE A 476 -5.38 -33.32 23.67
CA PHE A 476 -5.21 -33.82 22.30
C PHE A 476 -4.69 -35.26 22.31
N THR A 477 -5.19 -36.08 21.40
CA THR A 477 -4.64 -37.43 21.17
C THR A 477 -3.33 -37.40 20.39
N GLU A 478 -3.16 -36.38 19.54
CA GLU A 478 -1.98 -36.19 18.70
C GLU A 478 -1.86 -34.70 18.33
N ILE A 479 -0.62 -34.20 18.21
CA ILE A 479 -0.31 -32.89 17.63
C ILE A 479 0.50 -33.13 16.35
N VAL A 480 -0.05 -32.71 15.22
CA VAL A 480 0.54 -32.88 13.89
C VAL A 480 0.95 -31.53 13.34
N ASN A 481 2.21 -31.40 12.92
CA ASN A 481 2.70 -30.20 12.24
C ASN A 481 2.43 -30.32 10.74
N ILE A 482 1.79 -29.30 10.18
CA ILE A 482 1.36 -29.23 8.78
C ILE A 482 2.25 -28.23 8.04
N ASN A 483 3.02 -28.73 7.08
CA ASN A 483 3.86 -27.92 6.20
C ASN A 483 3.00 -27.15 5.19
N PHE A 484 3.44 -25.93 4.87
CA PHE A 484 2.81 -25.15 3.81
C PHE A 484 3.26 -25.68 2.45
N ILE A 485 2.33 -26.30 1.72
CA ILE A 485 2.57 -26.76 0.34
C ILE A 485 1.58 -26.05 -0.55
N PRO A 486 2.03 -25.08 -1.37
CA PRO A 486 1.15 -24.38 -2.29
C PRO A 486 0.68 -25.32 -3.40
N LYS A 487 -0.58 -25.14 -3.82
CA LYS A 487 -1.13 -25.72 -5.05
C LYS A 487 -1.65 -24.59 -5.92
N PHE A 488 -1.06 -24.43 -7.09
CA PHE A 488 -1.43 -23.41 -8.06
C PHE A 488 -2.27 -24.03 -9.17
N GLN A 489 -3.31 -23.32 -9.61
CA GLN A 489 -4.15 -23.76 -10.73
C GLN A 489 -3.54 -23.37 -12.09
N LYS A 490 -2.67 -22.37 -12.10
CA LYS A 490 -2.07 -21.76 -13.28
C LYS A 490 -0.59 -21.50 -13.03
N GLU A 491 0.23 -21.56 -14.07
CA GLU A 491 1.66 -21.29 -13.93
C GLU A 491 1.91 -19.80 -13.63
N GLU A 492 1.07 -18.88 -14.15
CA GLU A 492 1.20 -17.46 -13.85
C GLU A 492 0.97 -17.14 -12.36
N ASP A 493 0.12 -17.93 -11.68
CA ASP A 493 -0.10 -17.82 -10.24
C ASP A 493 1.13 -18.30 -9.46
N ARG A 494 1.80 -19.35 -9.95
CA ARG A 494 3.06 -19.81 -9.37
C ARG A 494 4.16 -18.79 -9.55
N ASP A 495 4.33 -18.27 -10.77
CA ASP A 495 5.31 -17.24 -11.09
C ASP A 495 5.13 -16.01 -10.19
N LEU A 496 3.88 -15.56 -10.01
CA LEU A 496 3.57 -14.45 -9.11
C LEU A 496 3.84 -14.80 -7.64
N TYR A 497 3.56 -16.02 -7.20
CA TYR A 497 3.81 -16.45 -5.83
C TYR A 497 5.30 -16.49 -5.52
N GLU A 498 6.13 -16.90 -6.47
CA GLU A 498 7.59 -16.96 -6.32
C GLU A 498 8.27 -15.58 -6.35
N MET A 499 7.49 -14.49 -6.54
CA MET A 499 7.96 -13.11 -6.41
C MET A 499 7.88 -12.61 -4.97
N TYR A 500 8.77 -11.67 -4.64
CA TYR A 500 8.60 -10.83 -3.47
C TYR A 500 7.39 -9.90 -3.68
N LEU A 501 6.41 -9.96 -2.78
CA LEU A 501 5.17 -9.17 -2.86
C LEU A 501 5.02 -8.16 -1.72
N LEU A 502 5.82 -8.30 -0.66
CA LEU A 502 5.76 -7.47 0.54
C LEU A 502 6.77 -6.33 0.50
N GLU A 503 6.44 -5.22 1.14
CA GLU A 503 7.32 -4.05 1.19
C GLU A 503 8.41 -4.13 2.26
N LYS A 504 8.24 -5.00 3.25
CA LYS A 504 9.10 -5.15 4.42
C LYS A 504 9.23 -6.62 4.80
#